data_AF-A0A5D2BS59-F1
#
_entry.id   AF-A0A5D2BS59-F1
#
_cell.length_a   1.000
_cell.length_b   1.000
_cell.length_c   1.000
_cell.angle_alpha   90.00
_cell.angle_beta   90.00
_cell.angle_gamma   90.00
#
_symmetry.space_group_name_H-M   'P 1'
#
loop_
_entity.id
_entity.type
_entity.pdbx_description
1 polymer ?
#
loop_
_entity_poly.entity_id
_entity_poly.type
_entity_poly.pdbx_seq_one_letter_code
_entity_poly.pdbx_strand_id
1 'polypeptide(L)'
;MGQPQSKPRFLQPGDHIYCEREGGLYDHHGIYVGDDMVIHLQGKAKKLEPLPECRKCKDKRVQNGEIAKVCIDCFLRGERPRIYDYGVSLLEFLARKGGTCCQRDSKPPHEVISIATYLLERNRFGPYGMLTNNCEHFAVFCKTGSAASYQIECIARGIGAGPVGRLAGAAIAVAWRVSKGVRKT
;
A
#
# COMPACT_ATOMS: atom_id res chain seq x y z
N MET A 1 25.39 -0.77 -3.17
CA MET A 1 24.94 -1.66 -4.27
C MET A 1 23.47 -1.38 -4.52
N GLY A 2 23.10 -0.96 -5.74
CA GLY A 2 21.73 -0.61 -6.07
C GLY A 2 20.83 -1.86 -6.03
N GLN A 3 19.73 -1.79 -5.28
CA GLN A 3 18.79 -2.90 -5.12
C GLN A 3 17.97 -3.14 -6.41
N PRO A 4 17.46 -4.36 -6.65
CA PRO A 4 16.54 -4.62 -7.75
C PRO A 4 15.28 -3.78 -7.56
N GLN A 5 15.16 -2.70 -8.32
CA GLN A 5 13.95 -1.88 -8.38
C GLN A 5 13.04 -2.43 -9.48
N SER A 6 11.75 -2.13 -9.40
CA SER A 6 10.83 -2.33 -10.51
C SER A 6 11.41 -1.72 -11.79
N LYS A 7 11.25 -2.41 -12.93
CA LYS A 7 11.69 -1.87 -14.22
C LYS A 7 11.08 -0.49 -14.42
N PRO A 8 11.86 0.54 -14.80
CA PRO A 8 11.31 1.87 -15.01
C PRO A 8 10.24 1.82 -16.09
N ARG A 9 9.03 2.22 -15.73
CA ARG A 9 7.90 2.37 -16.65
C ARG A 9 7.09 3.60 -16.28
N PHE A 10 6.28 4.07 -17.23
CA PHE A 10 5.34 5.15 -16.97
C PHE A 10 4.31 4.74 -15.90
N LEU A 11 3.93 5.70 -15.06
CA LEU A 11 2.83 5.53 -14.12
C LEU A 11 1.53 5.28 -14.89
N GLN A 12 0.76 4.33 -14.40
CA GLN A 12 -0.56 4.00 -14.90
C GLN A 12 -1.59 4.12 -13.77
N PRO A 13 -2.80 4.64 -14.04
CA PRO A 13 -3.87 4.66 -13.03
C PRO A 13 -4.05 3.27 -12.40
N GLY A 14 -4.21 3.22 -11.08
CA GLY A 14 -4.25 1.99 -10.29
C GLY A 14 -2.89 1.50 -9.80
N ASP A 15 -1.79 2.17 -10.14
CA ASP A 15 -0.47 1.87 -9.59
C ASP A 15 -0.41 2.20 -8.09
N HIS A 16 0.14 1.25 -7.32
CA HIS A 16 0.59 1.53 -5.96
C HIS A 16 2.00 2.08 -6.06
N ILE A 17 2.14 3.34 -5.67
CA ILE A 17 3.41 4.05 -5.68
C ILE A 17 3.89 4.34 -4.26
N TYR A 18 5.20 4.44 -4.11
CA TYR A 18 5.84 4.85 -2.88
C TYR A 18 7.03 5.75 -3.15
N CYS A 19 7.43 6.51 -2.14
CA CYS A 19 8.61 7.36 -2.18
C CYS A 19 9.19 7.49 -0.78
N GLU A 20 10.49 7.73 -0.69
CA GLU A 20 11.16 7.88 0.60
C GLU A 20 10.72 9.17 1.30
N ARG A 21 10.80 9.16 2.62
CA ARG A 21 10.59 10.33 3.47
C ARG A 21 11.74 10.48 4.43
N GLU A 22 12.01 11.73 4.77
CA GLU A 22 12.97 12.09 5.82
C GLU A 22 14.34 11.43 5.60
N GLY A 23 14.83 11.45 4.36
CA GLY A 23 16.13 10.85 4.01
C GLY A 23 16.15 9.31 4.03
N GLY A 24 14.99 8.67 3.87
CA GLY A 24 14.87 7.21 3.79
C GLY A 24 14.45 6.52 5.08
N LEU A 25 14.06 7.27 6.11
CA LEU A 25 13.57 6.72 7.38
C LEU A 25 12.32 5.86 7.22
N TYR A 26 11.44 6.22 6.28
CA TYR A 26 10.29 5.41 5.91
C TYR A 26 9.91 5.65 4.45
N ASP A 27 9.11 4.72 3.92
CA ASP A 27 8.47 4.85 2.62
C ASP A 27 7.03 5.35 2.82
N HIS A 28 6.61 6.32 2.01
CA HIS A 28 5.25 6.86 2.00
C HIS A 28 4.50 6.37 0.77
N HIS A 29 3.37 5.73 1.00
CA HIS A 29 2.64 4.96 -0.01
C HIS A 29 1.33 5.62 -0.42
N GLY A 30 0.91 5.39 -1.66
CA GLY A 30 -0.34 5.89 -2.21
C GLY A 30 -0.76 5.14 -3.48
N ILE A 31 -2.00 5.38 -3.90
CA ILE A 31 -2.56 4.87 -5.15
C ILE A 31 -2.63 6.02 -6.15
N TYR A 32 -1.94 5.88 -7.28
CA TYR A 32 -2.08 6.79 -8.40
C TYR A 32 -3.42 6.55 -9.08
N VAL A 33 -4.25 7.59 -9.20
CA VAL A 33 -5.63 7.47 -9.73
C VAL A 33 -5.81 8.10 -11.10
N GLY A 34 -4.71 8.49 -11.76
CA GLY A 34 -4.75 9.24 -13.02
C GLY A 34 -4.80 10.75 -12.81
N ASP A 35 -4.70 11.49 -13.91
CA ASP A 35 -4.72 12.97 -13.95
C ASP A 35 -3.73 13.65 -12.99
N ASP A 36 -2.53 13.07 -12.85
CA ASP A 36 -1.51 13.51 -11.90
C ASP A 36 -1.96 13.50 -10.43
N MET A 37 -2.96 12.68 -10.07
CA MET A 37 -3.52 12.61 -8.72
C MET A 37 -3.21 11.28 -8.02
N VAL A 38 -3.03 11.36 -6.71
CA VAL A 38 -2.73 10.25 -5.81
C VAL A 38 -3.67 10.29 -4.61
N ILE A 39 -4.28 9.16 -4.27
CA ILE A 39 -5.02 8.97 -3.02
C ILE A 39 -4.12 8.24 -2.03
N HIS A 40 -3.99 8.77 -0.81
CA HIS A 40 -3.16 8.18 0.22
C HIS A 40 -3.68 8.43 1.63
N LEU A 41 -3.23 7.59 2.56
CA LEU A 41 -3.43 7.80 3.98
C LEU A 41 -2.35 8.76 4.52
N GLN A 42 -2.79 9.83 5.17
CA GLN A 42 -2.02 10.80 5.93
C GLN A 42 -2.13 10.42 7.42
N GLY A 43 -1.03 9.92 8.00
CA GLY A 43 -1.06 9.48 9.41
C GLY A 43 -1.37 10.59 10.41
N LYS A 44 -1.92 10.19 11.59
CA LYS A 44 -2.44 11.05 12.67
C LYS A 44 -1.58 12.24 13.12
N ALA A 45 -0.26 12.12 13.09
CA ALA A 45 0.65 13.17 13.57
C ALA A 45 0.73 14.38 12.62
N LYS A 46 0.20 14.28 11.41
CA LYS A 46 0.01 15.44 10.53
C LYS A 46 -1.40 15.99 10.71
N LYS A 47 -1.68 16.50 11.91
CA LYS A 47 -2.73 17.54 12.06
C LYS A 47 -2.26 18.70 11.18
N LEU A 48 -2.79 18.73 9.97
CA LEU A 48 -2.92 19.87 9.05
C LEU A 48 -1.95 21.02 9.35
N GLU A 49 -0.66 20.84 9.03
CA GLU A 49 0.00 21.95 8.36
C GLU A 49 -0.85 22.21 7.12
N PRO A 50 -1.42 23.41 6.93
CA PRO A 50 -2.16 23.74 5.73
C PRO A 50 -1.30 23.29 4.56
N LEU A 51 -1.81 22.34 3.78
CA LEU A 51 -1.04 21.85 2.65
C LEU A 51 -0.74 23.08 1.79
N PRO A 52 0.54 23.42 1.55
CA PRO A 52 0.90 24.68 0.94
C PRO A 52 0.11 24.86 -0.35
N GLU A 53 -0.34 26.09 -0.61
CA GLU A 53 -1.12 26.42 -1.80
C GLU A 53 -0.40 25.88 -3.04
N CYS A 54 -0.93 24.80 -3.59
CA CYS A 54 -0.31 24.14 -4.71
C CYS A 54 -1.07 24.54 -5.97
N ARG A 55 -0.37 25.28 -6.84
CA ARG A 55 -0.89 25.75 -8.13
C ARG A 55 -1.38 24.62 -9.05
N LYS A 56 -0.88 23.39 -8.87
CA LYS A 56 -1.30 22.19 -9.62
C LYS A 56 -2.53 21.53 -9.00
N CYS A 57 -2.58 21.45 -7.67
CA CYS A 57 -3.66 20.78 -6.96
C CYS A 57 -4.96 21.61 -6.98
N LYS A 58 -4.88 22.95 -6.94
CA LYS A 58 -6.04 23.87 -6.91
C LYS A 58 -7.21 23.34 -6.05
N ASP A 59 -8.40 23.28 -6.63
CA ASP A 59 -9.67 22.76 -6.11
C ASP A 59 -9.78 21.22 -6.18
N LYS A 60 -8.86 20.53 -6.85
CA LYS A 60 -8.85 19.06 -6.96
C LYS A 60 -8.39 18.36 -5.68
N ARG A 61 -7.83 19.11 -4.71
CA ARG A 61 -7.41 18.55 -3.42
C ARG A 61 -8.66 18.21 -2.61
N VAL A 62 -8.76 16.95 -2.21
CA VAL A 62 -9.84 16.46 -1.34
C VAL A 62 -9.21 15.83 -0.11
N GLN A 63 -9.76 16.11 1.07
CA GLN A 63 -9.36 15.45 2.30
C GLN A 63 -10.60 15.07 3.09
N ASN A 64 -10.62 13.84 3.58
CA ASN A 64 -11.66 13.34 4.46
C ASN A 64 -11.02 12.45 5.54
N GLY A 65 -11.04 12.93 6.78
CA GLY A 65 -10.31 12.32 7.88
C GLY A 65 -8.81 12.23 7.59
N GLU A 66 -8.28 11.00 7.67
CA GLU A 66 -6.87 10.69 7.44
C GLU A 66 -6.55 10.40 5.96
N ILE A 67 -7.53 10.37 5.06
CA ILE A 67 -7.30 10.06 3.65
C ILE A 67 -7.35 11.36 2.85
N ALA A 68 -6.42 11.53 1.91
CA ALA A 68 -6.46 12.65 0.98
C ALA A 68 -6.15 12.24 -0.45
N LYS A 69 -6.74 13.02 -1.37
CA LYS A 69 -6.42 13.08 -2.78
C LYS A 69 -5.61 14.34 -3.04
N VAL A 70 -4.40 14.17 -3.54
CA VAL A 70 -3.44 15.26 -3.80
C VAL A 70 -2.77 15.04 -5.16
N CYS A 71 -2.21 16.09 -5.74
CA CYS A 71 -1.41 15.99 -6.95
C CYS A 71 -0.08 15.26 -6.66
N ILE A 72 0.47 14.58 -7.66
CA ILE A 72 1.64 13.70 -7.54
C ILE A 72 2.86 14.44 -6.98
N ASP A 73 3.06 15.70 -7.32
CA ASP A 73 4.15 16.51 -6.77
C ASP A 73 4.01 16.75 -5.27
N CYS A 74 2.80 17.07 -4.80
CA CYS A 74 2.52 17.24 -3.38
C CYS A 74 2.66 15.93 -2.61
N PHE A 75 2.29 14.81 -3.26
CA PHE A 75 2.56 13.50 -2.72
C PHE A 75 4.07 13.32 -2.58
N LEU A 76 4.86 13.44 -3.65
CA LEU A 76 6.28 13.10 -3.70
C LEU A 76 7.20 14.02 -2.89
N ARG A 77 6.90 15.32 -2.78
CA ARG A 77 7.77 16.33 -2.11
C ARG A 77 9.19 16.40 -2.68
N GLY A 78 9.31 16.32 -4.01
CA GLY A 78 10.60 16.37 -4.72
C GLY A 78 11.26 15.01 -4.93
N GLU A 79 10.75 13.96 -4.30
CA GLU A 79 11.22 12.58 -4.52
C GLU A 79 10.76 12.01 -5.86
N ARG A 80 11.37 10.88 -6.26
CA ARG A 80 10.92 10.12 -7.43
C ARG A 80 9.91 9.04 -7.02
N PRO A 81 8.84 8.84 -7.82
CA PRO A 81 7.91 7.75 -7.57
C PRO A 81 8.60 6.42 -7.86
N ARG A 82 8.39 5.45 -6.98
CA ARG A 82 8.69 4.04 -7.20
C ARG A 82 7.39 3.26 -7.23
N ILE A 83 7.36 2.18 -8.01
CA ILE A 83 6.18 1.33 -8.16
C ILE A 83 6.36 0.10 -7.28
N TYR A 84 5.33 -0.17 -6.46
CA TYR A 84 5.25 -1.35 -5.61
C TYR A 84 4.85 -2.58 -6.44
N ASP A 85 5.60 -3.66 -6.32
CA ASP A 85 5.37 -4.86 -7.13
C ASP A 85 4.45 -5.89 -6.46
N TYR A 86 3.53 -6.43 -7.25
CA TYR A 86 2.57 -7.46 -6.85
C TYR A 86 2.89 -8.76 -7.60
N GLY A 87 2.53 -9.91 -7.02
CA GLY A 87 2.73 -11.23 -7.63
C GLY A 87 4.19 -11.65 -7.72
N VAL A 88 5.09 -11.07 -6.92
CA VAL A 88 6.52 -11.47 -6.92
C VAL A 88 6.70 -12.88 -6.35
N SER A 89 7.79 -13.55 -6.72
CA SER A 89 8.11 -14.87 -6.14
C SER A 89 8.47 -14.78 -4.65
N LEU A 90 8.38 -15.89 -3.90
CA LEU A 90 8.81 -15.94 -2.50
C LEU A 90 10.27 -15.51 -2.33
N LEU A 91 11.16 -15.95 -3.24
CA LEU A 91 12.58 -15.61 -3.17
C LEU A 91 12.79 -14.11 -3.36
N GLU A 92 12.12 -13.50 -4.36
CA GLU A 92 12.19 -12.06 -4.59
C GLU A 92 11.62 -11.26 -3.42
N PHE A 93 10.48 -11.71 -2.88
CA PHE A 93 9.83 -11.12 -1.73
C PHE A 93 10.72 -11.09 -0.47
N LEU A 94 11.48 -12.17 -0.24
CA LEU A 94 12.43 -12.29 0.87
C LEU A 94 13.72 -11.49 0.64
N ALA A 95 14.14 -11.33 -0.63
CA ALA A 95 15.36 -10.60 -0.98
C ALA A 95 15.18 -9.07 -1.00
N ARG A 96 13.97 -8.57 -1.20
CA ARG A 96 13.67 -7.13 -1.32
C ARG A 96 13.32 -6.49 0.01
N LYS A 97 13.61 -5.18 0.13
CA LYS A 97 13.22 -4.34 1.27
C LYS A 97 11.71 -4.47 1.52
N GLY A 98 11.32 -4.63 2.78
CA GLY A 98 9.91 -4.53 3.18
C GLY A 98 9.29 -3.21 2.71
N GLY A 99 8.01 -3.20 2.36
CA GLY A 99 7.38 -2.01 1.81
C GLY A 99 7.60 -1.78 0.30
N THR A 100 8.17 -2.73 -0.44
CA THR A 100 8.44 -2.53 -1.88
C THR A 100 7.76 -3.55 -2.80
N CYS A 101 7.33 -4.69 -2.25
CA CYS A 101 6.68 -5.74 -3.00
C CYS A 101 5.93 -6.73 -2.10
N CYS A 102 4.97 -7.44 -2.70
CA CYS A 102 4.28 -8.57 -2.09
C CYS A 102 3.97 -9.69 -3.10
N GLN A 103 3.80 -10.92 -2.62
CA GLN A 103 3.50 -12.08 -3.47
C GLN A 103 2.05 -12.14 -3.98
N ARG A 104 1.18 -11.21 -3.56
CA ARG A 104 -0.24 -11.27 -3.91
C ARG A 104 -0.51 -10.66 -5.26
N ASP A 105 -1.53 -11.17 -5.92
CA ASP A 105 -2.03 -10.56 -7.14
C ASP A 105 -2.77 -9.25 -6.85
N SER A 106 -2.61 -8.30 -7.78
CA SER A 106 -3.37 -7.07 -7.76
C SER A 106 -4.74 -7.28 -8.41
N LYS A 107 -5.76 -6.63 -7.84
CA LYS A 107 -7.01 -6.32 -8.53
C LYS A 107 -6.77 -5.51 -9.80
N PRO A 108 -7.68 -5.55 -10.79
CA PRO A 108 -7.56 -4.74 -11.99
C PRO A 108 -7.60 -3.23 -11.65
N PRO A 109 -6.95 -2.37 -12.45
CA PRO A 109 -6.80 -0.94 -12.16
C PRO A 109 -8.09 -0.19 -11.77
N HIS A 110 -9.19 -0.44 -12.49
CA HIS A 110 -10.46 0.25 -12.24
C HIS A 110 -11.06 -0.09 -10.87
N GLU A 111 -10.96 -1.35 -10.42
CA GLU A 111 -11.37 -1.75 -9.06
C GLU A 111 -10.51 -1.07 -8.00
N VAL A 112 -9.19 -1.03 -8.20
CA VAL A 112 -8.25 -0.40 -7.26
C VAL A 112 -8.60 1.08 -7.05
N ILE A 113 -8.83 1.79 -8.16
CA ILE A 113 -9.22 3.21 -8.14
C ILE A 113 -10.58 3.39 -7.47
N SER A 114 -11.55 2.53 -7.78
CA SER A 114 -12.88 2.54 -7.15
C SER A 114 -12.79 2.33 -5.63
N ILE A 115 -11.96 1.39 -5.16
CA ILE A 115 -11.77 1.13 -3.73
C ILE A 115 -11.11 2.33 -3.05
N ALA A 116 -10.02 2.86 -3.61
CA ALA A 116 -9.33 4.02 -3.06
C ALA A 116 -10.25 5.25 -2.94
N THR A 117 -11.08 5.47 -3.96
CA THR A 117 -12.05 6.56 -4.02
C THR A 117 -13.16 6.36 -2.99
N TYR A 118 -13.74 5.15 -2.92
CA TYR A 118 -14.76 4.81 -1.92
C TYR A 118 -14.26 5.01 -0.49
N LEU A 119 -13.02 4.60 -0.20
CA LEU A 119 -12.42 4.76 1.13
C LEU A 119 -12.23 6.24 1.50
N LEU A 120 -11.78 7.06 0.55
CA LEU A 120 -11.68 8.51 0.72
C LEU A 120 -13.05 9.13 0.99
N GLU A 121 -14.05 8.83 0.16
CA GLU A 121 -15.40 9.44 0.27
C GLU A 121 -16.10 9.07 1.56
N ARG A 122 -16.00 7.82 1.99
CA ARG A 122 -16.69 7.32 3.19
C ARG A 122 -15.86 7.49 4.47
N ASN A 123 -14.58 7.85 4.37
CA ASN A 123 -13.63 7.86 5.49
C ASN A 123 -13.61 6.52 6.26
N ARG A 124 -13.68 5.39 5.54
CA ARG A 124 -13.88 4.03 6.10
C ARG A 124 -12.63 3.16 6.11
N PHE A 125 -11.45 3.74 6.31
CA PHE A 125 -10.22 2.94 6.53
C PHE A 125 -9.91 2.72 8.03
N GLY A 126 -10.54 3.52 8.91
CA GLY A 126 -10.45 3.35 10.38
C GLY A 126 -9.11 3.80 10.98
N PRO A 127 -9.07 4.14 12.28
CA PRO A 127 -7.87 4.65 12.94
C PRO A 127 -6.92 3.51 13.31
N TYR A 128 -6.03 3.11 12.42
CA TYR A 128 -4.88 2.28 12.82
C TYR A 128 -3.73 3.18 13.30
N GLY A 129 -3.18 2.88 14.47
CA GLY A 129 -2.12 3.68 15.11
C GLY A 129 -0.77 3.58 14.39
N MET A 130 0.00 4.67 14.46
CA MET A 130 1.45 4.83 14.24
C MET A 130 2.03 4.59 12.81
N LEU A 131 1.80 5.62 11.98
CA LEU A 131 2.77 6.42 11.19
C LEU A 131 3.71 5.84 10.13
N THR A 132 3.95 4.54 10.01
CA THR A 132 4.81 4.06 8.89
C THR A 132 4.20 2.90 8.10
N ASN A 133 3.43 2.01 8.73
CA ASN A 133 2.83 0.89 8.01
C ASN A 133 1.41 1.18 7.46
N ASN A 134 0.71 2.18 7.98
CA ASN A 134 -0.71 2.35 7.64
C ASN A 134 -0.94 2.84 6.21
N CYS A 135 -0.02 3.62 5.64
CA CYS A 135 -0.12 4.02 4.24
C CYS A 135 0.18 2.85 3.28
N GLU A 136 1.15 1.98 3.61
CA GLU A 136 1.38 0.74 2.90
C GLU A 136 0.14 -0.15 2.98
N HIS A 137 -0.42 -0.35 4.18
CA HIS A 137 -1.63 -1.15 4.38
C HIS A 137 -2.79 -0.61 3.58
N PHE A 138 -2.98 0.71 3.58
CA PHE A 138 -4.02 1.36 2.79
C PHE A 138 -3.87 1.01 1.30
N ALA A 139 -2.68 1.20 0.75
CA ALA A 139 -2.44 0.92 -0.65
C ALA A 139 -2.55 -0.60 -0.97
N VAL A 140 -2.02 -1.47 -0.11
CA VAL A 140 -2.17 -2.93 -0.24
C VAL A 140 -3.63 -3.36 -0.15
N PHE A 141 -4.42 -2.74 0.73
CA PHE A 141 -5.86 -3.00 0.83
C PHE A 141 -6.59 -2.56 -0.43
N CYS A 142 -6.30 -1.38 -0.98
CA CYS A 142 -6.85 -0.95 -2.27
C CYS A 142 -6.50 -1.92 -3.40
N LYS A 143 -5.29 -2.48 -3.39
CA LYS A 143 -4.81 -3.41 -4.44
C LYS A 143 -5.34 -4.83 -4.30
N THR A 144 -5.64 -5.29 -3.09
CA THR A 144 -5.95 -6.72 -2.84
C THR A 144 -7.34 -6.96 -2.26
N GLY A 145 -7.97 -5.94 -1.66
CA GLY A 145 -9.26 -6.03 -0.98
C GLY A 145 -9.25 -6.75 0.37
N SER A 146 -8.09 -7.09 0.94
CA SER A 146 -8.00 -7.85 2.20
C SER A 146 -6.93 -7.33 3.16
N ALA A 147 -7.30 -7.19 4.44
CA ALA A 147 -6.41 -6.82 5.54
C ALA A 147 -5.63 -8.00 6.14
N ALA A 148 -6.20 -9.22 6.10
CA ALA A 148 -5.55 -10.45 6.63
C ALA A 148 -4.23 -10.76 5.92
N SER A 149 -4.15 -10.36 4.65
CA SER A 149 -2.96 -10.27 3.82
C SER A 149 -1.72 -9.77 4.58
N TYR A 150 -1.77 -8.57 5.16
CA TYR A 150 -0.60 -7.92 5.75
C TYR A 150 0.02 -8.75 6.90
N GLN A 151 -0.81 -9.37 7.75
CA GLN A 151 -0.33 -10.20 8.86
C GLN A 151 0.49 -11.39 8.36
N ILE A 152 0.06 -12.04 7.27
CA ILE A 152 0.81 -13.13 6.64
C ILE A 152 2.14 -12.64 6.06
N GLU A 153 2.19 -11.39 5.57
CA GLU A 153 3.41 -10.78 5.05
C GLU A 153 4.47 -10.57 6.13
N CYS A 154 4.04 -10.06 7.29
CA CYS A 154 4.90 -9.92 8.47
C CYS A 154 5.39 -11.26 9.00
N ILE A 155 4.54 -12.30 8.98
CA ILE A 155 4.94 -13.67 9.33
C ILE A 155 5.99 -14.19 8.34
N ALA A 156 5.75 -14.03 7.04
CA ALA A 156 6.66 -14.50 5.99
C ALA A 156 8.03 -13.80 6.03
N ARG A 157 8.08 -12.50 6.41
CA ARG A 157 9.34 -11.76 6.63
C ARG A 157 9.96 -11.99 8.01
N GLY A 158 9.33 -12.76 8.90
CA GLY A 158 9.80 -12.99 10.27
C GLY A 158 9.68 -11.77 11.19
N ILE A 159 8.96 -10.72 10.77
CA ILE A 159 8.77 -9.46 11.50
C ILE A 159 7.59 -9.55 12.49
N GLY A 160 6.70 -10.53 12.33
CA GLY A 160 5.50 -10.69 13.15
C GLY A 160 5.42 -12.02 13.90
N ALA A 161 5.81 -12.03 15.18
CA ALA A 161 5.12 -12.80 16.21
C ALA A 161 5.36 -12.10 17.56
N GLY A 162 4.42 -11.26 17.99
CA GLY A 162 4.27 -11.02 19.42
C GLY A 162 4.00 -12.37 20.13
N PRO A 163 4.19 -12.47 21.47
CA PRO A 163 4.20 -13.75 22.19
C PRO A 163 2.99 -14.67 21.96
N VAL A 164 1.84 -14.12 21.53
CA VAL A 164 0.57 -14.83 21.32
C VAL A 164 0.44 -15.46 19.91
N GLY A 165 1.27 -15.07 18.94
CA GLY A 165 1.11 -15.44 17.53
C GLY A 165 1.71 -16.78 17.10
N ARG A 166 2.30 -17.56 18.01
CA ARG A 166 3.07 -18.77 17.64
C ARG A 166 2.24 -20.03 17.38
N LEU A 167 0.92 -20.04 17.63
CA LEU A 167 0.13 -21.29 17.53
C LEU A 167 -0.90 -21.35 16.39
N ALA A 168 -1.25 -20.23 15.73
CA ALA A 168 -2.31 -20.24 14.71
C ALA A 168 -1.82 -20.33 13.25
N GLY A 169 -0.57 -19.91 12.97
CA GLY A 169 -0.08 -19.76 11.59
C GLY A 169 0.12 -21.07 10.82
N ALA A 170 0.53 -22.15 11.52
CA ALA A 170 0.74 -23.45 10.88
C ALA A 170 -0.58 -24.14 10.49
N ALA A 171 -1.67 -23.92 11.24
CA ALA A 171 -2.94 -24.60 11.02
C ALA A 171 -3.72 -24.07 9.80
N ILE A 172 -3.62 -22.75 9.50
CA ILE A 172 -4.40 -22.13 8.42
C ILE A 172 -3.81 -22.42 7.03
N ALA A 173 -2.48 -22.52 6.90
CA ALA A 173 -1.82 -22.86 5.64
C ALA A 173 -2.19 -24.27 5.14
N VAL A 174 -2.45 -25.21 6.06
CA VAL A 174 -2.91 -26.56 5.74
C VAL A 174 -4.37 -26.51 5.23
N ALA A 175 -5.25 -25.74 5.89
CA ALA A 175 -6.66 -25.65 5.50
C ALA A 175 -6.86 -25.07 4.08
N TRP A 176 -6.02 -24.13 3.65
CA TRP A 176 -6.13 -23.53 2.31
C TRP A 176 -5.67 -24.48 1.18
N ARG A 177 -4.74 -25.41 1.46
CA ARG A 177 -4.36 -26.46 0.50
C ARG A 177 -5.44 -27.52 0.32
N VAL A 178 -6.17 -27.87 1.38
CA VAL A 178 -7.23 -28.89 1.33
C VAL A 178 -8.42 -28.43 0.49
N SER A 179 -8.79 -27.14 0.55
CA SER A 179 -9.95 -26.60 -0.19
C SER A 179 -9.80 -26.60 -1.72
N LYS A 180 -8.57 -26.59 -2.27
CA LYS A 180 -8.34 -26.65 -3.73
C LYS A 180 -8.15 -28.06 -4.28
N GLY A 181 -8.13 -29.08 -3.43
CA GLY A 181 -7.89 -30.48 -3.81
C GLY A 181 -9.15 -31.31 -4.08
N VAL A 182 -10.35 -30.83 -3.74
CA VAL A 182 -11.59 -31.63 -3.87
C VAL A 182 -12.55 -30.97 -4.85
N ARG A 183 -12.27 -31.14 -6.14
CA ARG A 183 -13.28 -31.17 -7.20
C ARG A 183 -12.72 -31.89 -8.42
N LYS A 184 -12.95 -33.20 -8.47
CA LYS A 184 -13.08 -34.03 -9.68
C LYS A 184 -13.40 -35.46 -9.27
N THR A 185 -14.69 -35.77 -9.20
CA THR A 185 -15.37 -36.94 -9.81
C THR A 185 -16.84 -36.58 -9.89
#